data_AF-A0A7V2M9N7-F1
#
_entry.id   AF-A0A7V2M9N7-F1
#
_cell.length_a   1.000
_cell.length_b   1.000
_cell.length_c   1.000
_cell.angle_alpha   90.00
_cell.angle_beta   90.00
_cell.angle_gamma   90.00
#
_symmetry.space_group_name_H-M   'P 1'
#
loop_
_entity.id
_entity.type
_entity.pdbx_description
1 polymer ?
#
loop_
_entity_poly.entity_id
_entity_poly.type
_entity_poly.pdbx_seq_one_letter_code
_entity_poly.pdbx_strand_id
1 'polypeptide(L)'
;MNLQLALLLRILAWSLAGAVAGVVVGIATEDYESSATLGLASPSAEAASAARLVLDLNVKSAAEREPQASVEREPRIFSKGVSIPEYRRVRALIASPANFTAFARRSGVAESIQQRVRAYLATEKGLAELIAPIYSQTRGEIRDVGETKLDRGEPVVSALRVSFRADTPETAVAGARLLAAYVQDTLPRDAVLTQLSAKAAVARSIKLSADAESVERRFAITQLEATVRDLNRVVQQYPASVRLEGRQVVSVEGGGDKYLSPIAQIVAGESRLIETRRDLDRLARMARQAEVTLQFFGAAEPIANNPLLPSVAICDQLIDLARARLSAPDAKDDAAQARLLELLTWLSDLRSIYIDQTRLVAEPSMPERPQPPTRTQTGATGALLGLFLALAAAAIRQRSRRESPPTGRDLS
;
A
#
# COMPACT_ATOMS: atom_id res chain seq x y z
N MET A 1 -4.24 21.94 74.79
CA MET A 1 -4.51 21.34 73.47
C MET A 1 -3.29 21.59 72.59
N ASN A 2 -2.72 20.52 72.04
CA ASN A 2 -1.28 20.32 71.88
C ASN A 2 -0.61 21.17 70.79
N LEU A 3 0.47 21.87 71.15
CA LEU A 3 1.39 22.58 70.24
C LEU A 3 1.88 21.67 69.10
N GLN A 4 2.02 20.36 69.37
CA GLN A 4 2.39 19.34 68.39
C GLN A 4 1.33 19.12 67.30
N LEU A 5 0.04 19.28 67.59
CA LEU A 5 -1.03 19.12 66.59
C LEU A 5 -1.07 20.31 65.62
N ALA A 6 -0.81 21.52 66.13
CA ALA A 6 -0.69 22.73 65.30
C ALA A 6 0.55 22.70 64.40
N LEU A 7 1.66 22.12 64.90
CA LEU A 7 2.88 21.92 64.12
C LEU A 7 2.67 20.88 63.02
N LEU A 8 2.02 19.75 63.32
CA LEU A 8 1.67 18.73 62.34
C LEU A 8 0.72 19.25 61.25
N LEU A 9 -0.27 20.08 61.61
CA LEU A 9 -1.15 20.72 60.63
C LEU A 9 -0.41 21.73 59.75
N ARG A 10 0.59 22.46 60.29
CA ARG A 10 1.43 23.36 59.48
C ARG A 10 2.36 22.60 58.54
N ILE A 11 2.96 21.50 58.99
CA ILE A 11 3.81 20.63 58.16
C ILE A 11 2.99 19.95 57.07
N LEU A 12 1.79 19.47 57.42
CA LEU A 12 0.85 18.89 56.46
C LEU A 12 0.35 19.94 55.45
N ALA A 13 0.08 21.17 55.90
CA ALA A 13 -0.29 22.28 55.02
C ALA A 13 0.86 22.70 54.09
N TRP A 14 2.11 22.69 54.55
CA TRP A 14 3.28 22.98 53.72
C TRP A 14 3.60 21.85 52.73
N SER A 15 3.50 20.58 53.15
CA SER A 15 3.68 19.46 52.22
C SER A 15 2.54 19.37 51.21
N LEU A 16 1.29 19.67 51.60
CA LEU A 16 0.17 19.80 50.68
C LEU A 16 0.31 21.03 49.76
N ALA A 17 0.80 22.17 50.24
CA ALA A 17 1.05 23.33 49.38
C ALA A 17 2.14 23.03 48.34
N GLY A 18 3.19 22.28 48.72
CA GLY A 18 4.20 21.77 47.80
C GLY A 18 3.63 20.75 46.80
N ALA A 19 2.73 19.87 47.23
CA ALA A 19 2.05 18.91 46.35
C ALA A 19 1.07 19.61 45.39
N VAL A 20 0.31 20.61 45.86
CA VAL A 20 -0.59 21.41 45.04
C VAL A 20 0.20 22.29 44.06
N ALA A 21 1.31 22.89 44.49
CA ALA A 21 2.21 23.61 43.59
C ALA A 21 2.84 22.66 42.55
N GLY A 22 3.27 21.46 42.95
CA GLY A 22 3.79 20.45 42.03
C GLY A 22 2.75 19.91 41.04
N VAL A 23 1.49 19.76 41.48
CA VAL A 23 0.35 19.38 40.62
C VAL A 23 -0.05 20.53 39.70
N VAL A 24 -0.05 21.78 40.15
CA VAL A 24 -0.33 22.95 39.31
C VAL A 24 0.78 23.19 38.28
N VAL A 25 2.05 23.01 38.66
CA VAL A 25 3.20 23.14 37.75
C VAL A 25 3.28 21.96 36.77
N GLY A 26 2.94 20.74 37.21
CA GLY A 26 2.87 19.56 36.33
C GLY A 26 1.66 19.55 35.37
N ILE A 27 0.69 20.46 35.55
CA ILE A 27 -0.53 20.58 34.74
C ILE A 27 -0.51 21.86 33.87
N ALA A 28 0.43 22.76 34.12
CA ALA A 28 0.76 23.90 33.26
C ALA A 28 1.87 23.57 32.25
N THR A 29 2.03 22.30 31.86
CA THR A 29 2.81 21.98 30.65
C THR A 29 1.94 22.38 29.46
N GLU A 30 2.16 23.61 29.03
CA GLU A 30 1.67 24.17 27.79
C GLU A 30 2.15 23.32 26.62
N ASP A 31 1.32 22.37 26.17
CA ASP A 31 1.67 21.50 25.05
C ASP A 31 1.49 22.26 23.73
N TYR A 32 2.53 22.25 22.90
CA TYR A 32 2.52 22.74 21.54
C TYR A 32 2.20 21.58 20.60
N GLU A 33 1.24 21.78 19.68
CA GLU A 33 0.94 20.83 18.62
C GLU A 33 1.35 21.41 17.28
N SER A 34 2.11 20.65 16.50
CA SER A 34 2.35 20.94 15.08
C SER A 34 1.74 19.83 14.23
N SER A 35 1.18 20.19 13.08
CA SER A 35 0.56 19.23 12.17
C SER A 35 0.93 19.46 10.72
N ALA A 36 1.10 18.36 9.98
CA ALA A 36 1.28 18.32 8.53
C ALA A 36 0.09 17.62 7.88
N THR A 37 -0.16 17.91 6.61
CA THR A 37 -1.09 17.09 5.80
C THR A 37 -0.38 16.47 4.61
N LEU A 38 -0.54 15.17 4.47
CA LEU A 38 0.01 14.36 3.39
C LEU A 38 -1.12 13.94 2.45
N GLY A 39 -1.01 14.26 1.16
CA GLY A 39 -1.93 13.75 0.15
C GLY A 39 -1.69 12.25 -0.08
N LEU A 40 -2.75 11.45 -0.14
CA LEU A 40 -2.64 10.04 -0.52
C LEU A 40 -3.04 9.87 -1.99
N ALA A 41 -2.09 9.46 -2.82
CA ALA A 41 -2.38 8.95 -4.15
C ALA A 41 -2.78 7.47 -4.02
N SER A 42 -3.96 7.10 -4.54
CA SER A 42 -4.28 5.69 -4.77
C SER A 42 -3.83 5.33 -6.20
N PRO A 43 -3.18 4.18 -6.42
CA PRO A 43 -3.01 3.68 -7.78
C PRO A 43 -4.41 3.50 -8.39
N SER A 44 -4.67 4.20 -9.49
CA SER A 44 -5.93 3.99 -10.22
C SER A 44 -6.02 2.52 -10.65
N ALA A 45 -7.25 2.03 -10.78
CA ALA A 45 -7.54 0.71 -11.33
C ALA A 45 -6.91 0.50 -12.73
N GLU A 46 -6.41 1.56 -13.38
CA GLU A 46 -5.67 1.50 -14.65
C GLU A 46 -4.27 0.88 -14.49
N ALA A 47 -3.58 1.06 -13.35
CA ALA A 47 -2.30 0.39 -13.12
C ALA A 47 -2.47 -1.14 -12.91
N ALA A 48 -3.59 -1.55 -12.30
CA ALA A 48 -4.02 -2.95 -12.22
C ALA A 48 -4.63 -3.46 -13.54
N SER A 49 -5.24 -2.57 -14.33
CA SER A 49 -5.73 -2.85 -15.69
C SER A 49 -4.59 -3.06 -16.66
N ALA A 50 -3.48 -2.32 -16.58
CA ALA A 50 -2.29 -2.57 -17.40
C ALA A 50 -1.66 -3.94 -17.09
N ALA A 51 -1.73 -4.40 -15.83
CA ALA A 51 -1.34 -5.76 -15.47
C ALA A 51 -2.32 -6.82 -16.00
N ARG A 52 -3.61 -6.50 -16.17
CA ARG A 52 -4.62 -7.35 -16.83
C ARG A 52 -4.53 -7.31 -18.37
N LEU A 53 -4.22 -6.17 -18.98
CA LEU A 53 -4.13 -5.96 -20.43
C LEU A 53 -2.96 -6.74 -21.02
N VAL A 54 -1.85 -6.84 -20.28
CA VAL A 54 -0.69 -7.68 -20.66
C VAL A 54 -0.97 -9.18 -20.50
N LEU A 55 -1.96 -9.58 -19.69
CA LEU A 55 -2.46 -10.96 -19.57
C LEU A 55 -3.53 -11.29 -20.63
N ASP A 56 -4.40 -10.33 -20.97
CA ASP A 56 -5.47 -10.50 -21.97
C ASP A 56 -4.94 -10.47 -23.42
N LEU A 57 -3.84 -9.75 -23.68
CA LEU A 57 -3.20 -9.73 -25.01
C LEU A 57 -2.51 -11.04 -25.40
N ASN A 58 -2.44 -12.03 -24.49
CA ASN A 58 -1.86 -13.34 -24.78
C ASN A 58 -2.86 -14.52 -24.72
N VAL A 59 -4.13 -14.27 -24.40
CA VAL A 59 -5.17 -15.32 -24.31
C VAL A 59 -6.27 -15.17 -25.36
N LYS A 60 -6.41 -14.02 -26.04
CA LYS A 60 -7.45 -13.85 -27.07
C LYS A 60 -6.99 -14.29 -28.46
N SER A 61 -6.85 -15.60 -28.63
CA SER A 61 -7.02 -16.27 -29.92
C SER A 61 -7.99 -17.44 -29.77
N ALA A 62 -9.26 -17.14 -29.50
CA ALA A 62 -10.40 -17.98 -29.87
C ALA A 62 -11.69 -17.15 -29.75
N ALA A 63 -12.53 -17.26 -30.78
CA ALA A 63 -13.74 -16.51 -31.06
C ALA A 63 -14.67 -16.25 -29.86
N GLU A 64 -15.22 -15.03 -29.76
CA GLU A 64 -16.65 -14.78 -29.96
C GLU A 64 -16.97 -13.28 -29.93
N ARG A 65 -17.95 -12.90 -30.77
CA ARG A 65 -18.34 -11.54 -31.12
C ARG A 65 -19.09 -10.86 -29.98
N GLU A 66 -18.80 -9.58 -29.77
CA GLU A 66 -19.67 -8.64 -29.06
C GLU A 66 -21.04 -8.49 -29.78
N PRO A 67 -22.04 -7.91 -29.11
CA PRO A 67 -22.27 -6.49 -29.42
C PRO A 67 -22.25 -5.59 -28.19
N GLN A 68 -21.55 -4.47 -28.40
CA GLN A 68 -21.45 -3.29 -27.55
C GLN A 68 -22.82 -2.65 -27.30
N ALA A 69 -23.03 -2.10 -26.10
CA ALA A 69 -23.21 -0.65 -25.92
C ALA A 69 -23.68 -0.30 -24.48
N SER A 70 -22.78 0.32 -23.72
CA SER A 70 -23.09 1.54 -22.97
C SER A 70 -21.79 2.34 -22.80
N VAL A 71 -21.52 3.17 -23.80
CA VAL A 71 -20.57 4.28 -23.71
C VAL A 71 -21.19 5.30 -22.76
N GLU A 72 -20.61 5.50 -21.57
CA GLU A 72 -20.65 6.82 -20.93
C GLU A 72 -19.53 7.03 -19.88
N ARG A 73 -18.73 8.07 -20.18
CA ARG A 73 -17.95 8.97 -19.31
C ARG A 73 -16.53 8.53 -18.91
N GLU A 74 -15.60 9.21 -19.58
CA GLU A 74 -14.20 9.42 -19.18
C GLU A 74 -14.05 9.61 -17.66
N PRO A 75 -13.11 8.92 -17.00
CA PRO A 75 -12.76 9.25 -15.65
C PRO A 75 -11.92 10.53 -15.65
N ARG A 76 -12.59 11.60 -15.19
CA ARG A 76 -12.01 12.92 -14.91
C ARG A 76 -10.78 12.81 -14.00
N ILE A 77 -9.80 13.64 -14.34
CA ILE A 77 -8.49 13.81 -13.72
C ILE A 77 -8.65 14.37 -12.29
N PHE A 78 -7.83 13.85 -11.36
CA PHE A 78 -7.73 14.15 -9.91
C PHE A 78 -8.95 13.72 -9.07
N SER A 79 -8.83 12.71 -8.17
CA SER A 79 -9.56 12.66 -6.85
C SER A 79 -9.79 11.29 -6.16
N LYS A 80 -9.33 10.13 -6.63
CA LYS A 80 -9.67 8.89 -5.88
C LYS A 80 -8.55 8.56 -4.90
N GLY A 81 -8.62 9.15 -3.71
CA GLY A 81 -7.81 8.72 -2.57
C GLY A 81 -7.96 7.23 -2.24
N VAL A 82 -7.55 6.83 -1.05
CA VAL A 82 -7.43 5.43 -0.66
C VAL A 82 -8.75 4.91 -0.07
N SER A 83 -9.16 3.69 -0.45
CA SER A 83 -10.36 3.03 0.11
C SER A 83 -10.20 2.72 1.61
N ILE A 84 -11.28 2.48 2.34
CA ILE A 84 -11.19 2.18 3.79
C ILE A 84 -10.36 0.92 4.07
N PRO A 85 -10.52 -0.21 3.36
CA PRO A 85 -9.68 -1.39 3.57
C PRO A 85 -8.19 -1.10 3.34
N GLU A 86 -7.88 -0.35 2.29
CA GLU A 86 -6.50 0.01 1.96
C GLU A 86 -5.92 1.00 2.98
N TYR A 87 -6.73 1.92 3.52
CA TYR A 87 -6.33 2.78 4.64
C TYR A 87 -6.02 1.96 5.90
N ARG A 88 -6.76 0.88 6.19
CA ARG A 88 -6.45 0.01 7.34
C ARG A 88 -5.10 -0.70 7.14
N ARG A 89 -4.80 -1.15 5.92
CA ARG A 89 -3.48 -1.72 5.57
C ARG A 89 -2.38 -0.68 5.78
N VAL A 90 -2.55 0.52 5.24
CA VAL A 90 -1.63 1.66 5.40
C VAL A 90 -1.40 1.98 6.88
N ARG A 91 -2.46 2.05 7.69
CA ARG A 91 -2.36 2.30 9.13
C ARG A 91 -1.56 1.21 9.85
N ALA A 92 -1.79 -0.06 9.52
CA ALA A 92 -1.04 -1.18 10.09
C ALA A 92 0.45 -1.14 9.70
N LEU A 93 0.74 -0.77 8.44
CA LEU A 93 2.10 -0.62 7.95
C LEU A 93 2.87 0.48 8.69
N ILE A 94 2.23 1.63 8.89
CA ILE A 94 2.83 2.77 9.61
C ILE A 94 3.03 2.43 11.09
N ALA A 95 2.11 1.67 11.69
CA ALA A 95 2.20 1.24 13.09
C ALA A 95 3.36 0.27 13.37
N SER A 96 3.97 -0.33 12.35
CA SER A 96 5.06 -1.30 12.50
C SER A 96 6.30 -0.69 13.18
N PRO A 97 6.70 -1.17 14.37
CA PRO A 97 7.88 -0.67 15.08
C PRO A 97 9.19 -0.90 14.31
N ALA A 98 9.26 -1.99 13.53
CA ALA A 98 10.42 -2.33 12.72
C ALA A 98 10.65 -1.31 11.60
N ASN A 99 9.58 -0.92 10.91
CA ASN A 99 9.62 0.07 9.83
C ASN A 99 10.09 1.43 10.35
N PHE A 100 9.52 1.87 11.49
CA PHE A 100 9.94 3.11 12.11
C PHE A 100 11.40 3.06 12.58
N THR A 101 11.84 1.95 13.17
CA THR A 101 13.24 1.81 13.63
C THR A 101 14.23 1.87 12.47
N ALA A 102 13.93 1.21 11.35
CA ALA A 102 14.74 1.30 10.14
C ALA A 102 14.81 2.74 9.60
N PHE A 103 13.68 3.45 9.59
CA PHE A 103 13.62 4.86 9.20
C PHE A 103 14.36 5.79 10.15
N ALA A 104 14.21 5.62 11.45
CA ALA A 104 14.74 6.53 12.44
C ALA A 104 16.29 6.49 12.49
N ARG A 105 16.91 5.37 12.10
CA ARG A 105 18.37 5.25 11.94
C ARG A 105 18.96 6.17 10.87
N ARG A 106 18.17 6.58 9.86
CA ARG A 106 18.62 7.47 8.76
C ARG A 106 18.14 8.91 8.90
N SER A 107 17.16 9.19 9.77
CA SER A 107 16.52 10.52 9.84
C SER A 107 17.41 11.60 10.45
N GLY A 108 18.42 11.22 11.26
CA GLY A 108 19.32 12.17 11.94
C GLY A 108 18.65 13.00 13.06
N VAL A 109 17.38 12.72 13.39
CA VAL A 109 16.64 13.43 14.44
C VAL A 109 17.05 12.92 15.83
N ALA A 110 17.02 13.78 16.85
CA ALA A 110 17.38 13.42 18.23
C ALA A 110 16.63 12.18 18.75
N GLU A 111 17.36 11.26 19.40
CA GLU A 111 16.81 9.97 19.88
C GLU A 111 15.64 10.14 20.85
N SER A 112 15.62 11.22 21.64
CA SER A 112 14.51 11.54 22.55
C SER A 112 13.17 11.72 21.82
N ILE A 113 13.18 12.39 20.67
CA ILE A 113 12.00 12.57 19.80
C ILE A 113 11.62 11.23 19.16
N GLN A 114 12.61 10.47 18.70
CA GLN A 114 12.38 9.15 18.12
C GLN A 114 11.71 8.19 19.12
N GLN A 115 12.18 8.18 20.37
CA GLN A 115 11.65 7.33 21.42
C GLN A 115 10.20 7.71 21.81
N ARG A 116 9.89 9.01 21.89
CA ARG A 116 8.51 9.49 22.07
C ARG A 116 7.61 9.00 20.93
N VAL A 117 8.02 9.20 19.68
CA VAL A 117 7.24 8.73 18.52
C VAL A 117 7.02 7.21 18.54
N ARG A 118 8.07 6.41 18.86
CA ARG A 118 7.94 4.95 19.02
C ARG A 118 6.89 4.58 20.08
N ALA A 119 6.88 5.27 21.22
CA ALA A 119 5.93 5.01 22.29
C ALA A 119 4.47 5.28 21.85
N TYR A 120 4.24 6.38 21.12
CA TYR A 120 2.90 6.68 20.57
C TYR A 120 2.47 5.66 19.51
N LEU A 121 3.35 5.28 18.58
CA LEU A 121 3.06 4.29 17.53
C LEU A 121 2.72 2.90 18.10
N ALA A 122 3.25 2.55 19.27
CA ALA A 122 3.01 1.26 19.92
C ALA A 122 1.58 1.09 20.46
N THR A 123 0.80 2.18 20.58
CA THR A 123 -0.57 2.14 21.12
C THR A 123 -1.58 2.57 20.06
N GLU A 124 -2.75 1.93 20.00
CA GLU A 124 -3.79 2.32 19.03
C GLU A 124 -4.29 3.76 19.23
N LYS A 125 -4.38 4.20 20.49
CA LYS A 125 -4.77 5.56 20.85
C LYS A 125 -3.71 6.56 20.41
N GLY A 126 -2.44 6.30 20.71
CA GLY A 126 -1.34 7.16 20.29
C GLY A 126 -1.23 7.25 18.77
N LEU A 127 -1.39 6.13 18.05
CA LEU A 127 -1.41 6.14 16.58
C LEU A 127 -2.55 7.00 16.01
N ALA A 128 -3.75 6.95 16.60
CA ALA A 128 -4.88 7.76 16.16
C ALA A 128 -4.70 9.26 16.48
N GLU A 129 -3.94 9.60 17.53
CA GLU A 129 -3.55 10.97 17.85
C GLU A 129 -2.46 11.50 16.91
N LEU A 130 -1.54 10.63 16.49
CA LEU A 130 -0.46 11.00 15.56
C LEU A 130 -0.94 11.08 14.11
N ILE A 131 -1.86 10.20 13.70
CA ILE A 131 -2.27 10.05 12.30
C ILE A 131 -3.79 9.94 12.21
N ALA A 132 -4.41 10.97 11.64
CA ALA A 132 -5.85 11.04 11.42
C ALA A 132 -6.18 11.07 9.92
N PRO A 133 -7.15 10.25 9.45
CA PRO A 133 -7.56 10.28 8.05
C PRO A 133 -8.41 11.52 7.75
N ILE A 134 -8.17 12.13 6.60
CA ILE A 134 -9.01 13.18 6.02
C ILE A 134 -9.79 12.56 4.86
N TYR A 135 -11.12 12.51 5.01
CA TYR A 135 -12.02 11.97 4.00
C TYR A 135 -12.32 13.01 2.91
N SER A 136 -12.50 12.56 1.66
CA SER A 136 -12.89 13.43 0.53
C SER A 136 -14.26 14.08 0.70
N GLN A 137 -15.15 13.43 1.44
CA GLN A 137 -16.52 13.87 1.67
C GLN A 137 -16.82 13.80 3.16
N THR A 138 -17.26 14.90 3.74
CA THR A 138 -17.77 14.91 5.11
C THR A 138 -19.28 14.60 5.12
N ARG A 139 -19.77 13.98 6.21
CA ARG A 139 -21.21 13.69 6.38
C ARG A 139 -22.09 14.96 6.35
N GLY A 140 -21.51 16.14 6.61
CA GLY A 140 -22.19 17.43 6.54
C GLY A 140 -22.36 17.92 5.09
N GLU A 141 -21.31 17.83 4.28
CA GLU A 141 -21.36 18.24 2.86
C GLU A 141 -22.33 17.39 2.04
N ILE A 142 -22.47 16.10 2.36
CA ILE A 142 -23.46 15.21 1.74
C ILE A 142 -24.91 15.67 2.04
N ARG A 143 -25.13 16.33 3.19
CA ARG A 143 -26.44 16.82 3.63
C ARG A 143 -26.79 18.17 3.00
N ASP A 144 -25.81 19.04 2.79
CA ASP A 144 -26.01 20.40 2.28
C ASP A 144 -26.14 20.48 0.76
N VAL A 145 -25.62 19.50 0.01
CA VAL A 145 -25.59 19.52 -1.47
C VAL A 145 -26.88 18.92 -2.10
N GLY A 146 -27.77 18.33 -1.31
CA GLY A 146 -29.02 17.74 -1.81
C GLY A 146 -28.81 16.43 -2.58
N GLU A 147 -29.79 15.54 -2.52
CA GLU A 147 -29.70 14.13 -2.96
C GLU A 147 -29.52 13.91 -4.48
N THR A 148 -29.27 14.95 -5.28
CA THR A 148 -29.17 14.83 -6.73
C THR A 148 -27.74 15.05 -7.21
N LYS A 149 -27.06 13.92 -7.50
CA LYS A 149 -25.80 13.77 -8.27
C LYS A 149 -24.47 13.81 -7.52
N LEU A 150 -24.41 13.28 -6.30
CA LEU A 150 -23.17 12.66 -5.83
C LEU A 150 -23.28 11.16 -6.11
N ASP A 151 -22.44 10.65 -7.02
CA ASP A 151 -22.19 9.21 -7.10
C ASP A 151 -21.88 8.76 -5.67
N ARG A 152 -22.72 7.87 -5.12
CA ARG A 152 -22.54 7.24 -3.81
C ARG A 152 -21.33 6.32 -3.85
N GLY A 153 -20.14 6.87 -4.10
CA GLY A 153 -18.88 6.19 -3.92
C GLY A 153 -18.65 5.98 -2.42
N GLU A 154 -18.06 4.85 -2.06
CA GLU A 154 -17.59 4.61 -0.70
C GLU A 154 -16.72 5.77 -0.21
N PRO A 155 -16.81 6.18 1.07
CA PRO A 155 -15.98 7.27 1.58
C PRO A 155 -14.50 6.93 1.41
N VAL A 156 -13.79 7.81 0.73
CA VAL A 156 -12.39 7.65 0.35
C VAL A 156 -11.51 8.54 1.22
N VAL A 157 -10.38 8.02 1.71
CA VAL A 157 -9.38 8.80 2.45
C VAL A 157 -8.50 9.55 1.45
N SER A 158 -8.61 10.88 1.41
CA SER A 158 -7.86 11.71 0.45
C SER A 158 -6.50 12.16 0.98
N ALA A 159 -6.39 12.33 2.29
CA ALA A 159 -5.15 12.78 2.92
C ALA A 159 -5.00 12.19 4.34
N LEU A 160 -3.78 12.25 4.85
CA LEU A 160 -3.45 11.96 6.24
C LEU A 160 -3.02 13.24 6.93
N ARG A 161 -3.66 13.57 8.05
CA ARG A 161 -3.14 14.54 8.99
C ARG A 161 -2.16 13.84 9.90
N VAL A 162 -0.96 14.40 9.98
CA VAL A 162 0.08 13.96 10.90
C VAL A 162 0.24 15.04 11.95
N SER A 163 0.07 14.73 13.23
CA SER A 163 0.15 15.67 14.35
C SER A 163 1.15 15.17 15.39
N PHE A 164 1.89 16.09 16.00
CA PHE A 164 2.78 15.76 17.11
C PHE A 164 2.70 16.83 18.20
N ARG A 165 2.58 16.38 19.45
CA ARG A 165 2.52 17.23 20.64
C ARG A 165 3.81 17.14 21.43
N ALA A 166 4.32 18.31 21.80
CA ALA A 166 5.51 18.42 22.62
C ALA A 166 5.52 19.70 23.44
N ASP A 167 6.41 19.71 24.42
CA ASP A 167 6.54 20.71 25.45
C ASP A 167 7.16 22.02 24.90
N THR A 168 7.75 21.96 23.70
CA THR A 168 8.29 23.13 22.98
C THR A 168 7.82 23.16 21.52
N PRO A 169 7.64 24.34 20.91
CA PRO A 169 7.22 24.45 19.51
C PRO A 169 8.23 23.81 18.55
N GLU A 170 9.53 23.87 18.84
CA GLU A 170 10.58 23.27 18.00
C GLU A 170 10.49 21.75 18.01
N THR A 171 10.25 21.14 19.17
CA THR A 171 10.11 19.68 19.29
C THR A 171 8.81 19.19 18.68
N ALA A 172 7.73 19.99 18.76
CA ALA A 172 6.46 19.72 18.10
C ALA A 172 6.63 19.67 16.57
N VAL A 173 7.28 20.68 15.99
CA VAL A 173 7.57 20.75 14.55
C VAL A 173 8.51 19.62 14.11
N ALA A 174 9.58 19.37 14.86
CA ALA A 174 10.54 18.32 14.53
C ALA A 174 9.91 16.92 14.54
N GLY A 175 9.04 16.63 15.52
CA GLY A 175 8.31 15.36 15.56
C GLY A 175 7.28 15.22 14.45
N ALA A 176 6.53 16.29 14.13
CA ALA A 176 5.58 16.29 13.02
C ALA A 176 6.29 16.09 11.66
N ARG A 177 7.45 16.75 11.45
CA ARG A 177 8.30 16.54 10.25
C ARG A 177 8.83 15.11 10.19
N LEU A 178 9.33 14.57 11.30
CA LEU A 178 9.83 13.19 11.37
C LEU A 178 8.74 12.18 10.98
N LEU A 179 7.53 12.35 11.52
CA LEU A 179 6.39 11.48 11.19
C LEU A 179 5.94 11.62 9.74
N ALA A 180 5.88 12.85 9.22
CA ALA A 180 5.47 13.08 7.84
C ALA A 180 6.48 12.45 6.85
N ALA A 181 7.78 12.63 7.10
CA ALA A 181 8.84 12.00 6.33
C ALA A 181 8.84 10.46 6.46
N TYR A 182 8.51 9.93 7.65
CA TYR A 182 8.35 8.49 7.85
C TYR A 182 7.24 7.90 6.98
N VAL A 183 6.07 8.55 6.95
CA VAL A 183 4.94 8.09 6.11
C VAL A 183 5.28 8.21 4.63
N GLN A 184 5.91 9.31 4.20
CA GLN A 184 6.37 9.51 2.82
C GLN A 184 7.39 8.48 2.35
N ASP A 185 8.22 7.96 3.26
CA ASP A 185 9.18 6.92 2.91
C ASP A 185 8.55 5.51 2.93
N THR A 186 7.73 5.24 3.94
CA THR A 186 7.21 3.89 4.21
C THR A 186 6.16 3.45 3.19
N LEU A 187 5.25 4.34 2.78
CA LEU A 187 4.17 3.97 1.86
C LEU A 187 4.70 3.61 0.46
N PRO A 188 5.54 4.43 -0.19
CA PRO A 188 6.08 4.08 -1.49
C PRO A 188 6.96 2.84 -1.44
N ARG A 189 7.73 2.65 -0.37
CA ARG A 189 8.56 1.45 -0.18
C ARG A 189 7.72 0.18 -0.18
N ASP A 190 6.67 0.13 0.62
CA ASP A 190 5.79 -1.05 0.69
C ASP A 190 5.06 -1.31 -0.64
N ALA A 191 4.60 -0.24 -1.30
CA ALA A 191 3.99 -0.34 -2.61
C ALA A 191 4.95 -0.93 -3.66
N VAL A 192 6.19 -0.43 -3.71
CA VAL A 192 7.24 -0.93 -4.62
C VAL A 192 7.54 -2.40 -4.33
N LEU A 193 7.74 -2.78 -3.06
CA LEU A 193 8.02 -4.17 -2.67
C LEU A 193 6.87 -5.14 -3.03
N THR A 194 5.63 -4.72 -2.76
CA THR A 194 4.44 -5.50 -3.10
C THR A 194 4.32 -5.69 -4.61
N GLN A 195 4.55 -4.64 -5.40
CA GLN A 195 4.44 -4.71 -6.85
C GLN A 195 5.58 -5.52 -7.48
N LEU A 196 6.82 -5.39 -6.98
CA LEU A 196 7.97 -6.20 -7.38
C LEU A 196 7.70 -7.70 -7.17
N SER A 197 7.27 -8.07 -5.96
CA SER A 197 6.98 -9.47 -5.61
C SER A 197 5.83 -10.04 -6.44
N ALA A 198 4.75 -9.27 -6.65
CA ALA A 198 3.63 -9.67 -7.50
C ALA A 198 4.07 -9.92 -8.95
N LYS A 199 4.83 -9.01 -9.55
CA LYS A 199 5.33 -9.18 -10.92
C LYS A 199 6.31 -10.35 -11.04
N ALA A 200 7.16 -10.57 -10.04
CA ALA A 200 8.04 -11.72 -10.02
C ALA A 200 7.26 -13.05 -9.99
N ALA A 201 6.20 -13.13 -9.18
CA ALA A 201 5.33 -14.31 -9.14
C ALA A 201 4.64 -14.58 -10.49
N VAL A 202 4.10 -13.53 -11.13
CA VAL A 202 3.48 -13.63 -12.46
C VAL A 202 4.51 -14.11 -13.49
N ALA A 203 5.72 -13.55 -13.49
CA ALA A 203 6.78 -13.97 -14.42
C ALA A 203 7.18 -15.44 -14.22
N ARG A 204 7.25 -15.95 -12.98
CA ARG A 204 7.51 -17.38 -12.72
C ARG A 204 6.40 -18.26 -13.31
N SER A 205 5.15 -17.87 -13.12
CA SER A 205 3.99 -18.60 -13.66
C SER A 205 4.01 -18.64 -15.20
N ILE A 206 4.25 -17.49 -15.85
CA ILE A 206 4.35 -17.40 -17.30
C ILE A 206 5.47 -18.29 -17.84
N LYS A 207 6.65 -18.26 -17.20
CA LYS A 207 7.78 -19.11 -17.63
C LYS A 207 7.40 -20.59 -17.56
N LEU A 208 6.86 -21.04 -16.43
CA LEU A 208 6.47 -22.45 -16.25
C LEU A 208 5.39 -22.88 -17.25
N SER A 209 4.38 -22.02 -17.50
CA SER A 209 3.33 -22.30 -18.48
C SER A 209 3.87 -22.37 -19.90
N ALA A 210 4.75 -21.44 -20.29
CA ALA A 210 5.35 -21.42 -21.62
C ALA A 210 6.26 -22.62 -21.85
N ASP A 211 7.03 -23.02 -20.83
CA ASP A 211 7.89 -24.21 -20.87
C ASP A 211 7.05 -25.49 -21.01
N ALA A 212 5.95 -25.62 -20.24
CA ALA A 212 5.04 -26.76 -20.32
C ALA A 212 4.37 -26.87 -21.70
N GLU A 213 3.81 -25.76 -22.21
CA GLU A 213 3.19 -25.75 -23.54
C GLU A 213 4.23 -26.01 -24.65
N SER A 214 5.47 -25.52 -24.49
CA SER A 214 6.54 -25.80 -25.45
C SER A 214 6.85 -27.29 -25.58
N VAL A 215 6.77 -28.05 -24.47
CA VAL A 215 6.93 -29.51 -24.49
C VAL A 215 5.81 -30.16 -25.31
N GLU A 216 4.56 -29.72 -25.12
CA GLU A 216 3.40 -30.22 -25.87
C GLU A 216 3.53 -29.90 -27.37
N ARG A 217 3.88 -28.66 -27.73
CA ARG A 217 4.08 -28.26 -29.14
C ARG A 217 5.21 -29.04 -29.82
N ARG A 218 6.32 -29.30 -29.12
CA ARG A 218 7.43 -30.13 -29.65
C ARG A 218 7.00 -31.57 -29.91
N PHE A 219 6.20 -32.13 -29.01
CA PHE A 219 5.62 -33.46 -29.22
C PHE A 219 4.67 -33.47 -30.41
N ALA A 220 3.78 -32.48 -30.55
CA ALA A 220 2.88 -32.34 -31.69
C ALA A 220 3.64 -32.20 -33.02
N ILE A 221 4.73 -31.41 -33.05
CA ILE A 221 5.63 -31.31 -34.22
C ILE A 221 6.18 -32.70 -34.58
N THR A 222 6.68 -33.44 -33.60
CA THR A 222 7.24 -34.79 -33.83
C THR A 222 6.20 -35.75 -34.43
N GLN A 223 4.96 -35.68 -33.95
CA GLN A 223 3.85 -36.49 -34.48
C GLN A 223 3.45 -36.09 -35.91
N LEU A 224 3.34 -34.79 -36.18
CA LEU A 224 3.02 -34.25 -37.51
C LEU A 224 4.11 -34.61 -38.51
N GLU A 225 5.38 -34.50 -38.14
CA GLU A 225 6.52 -34.90 -38.98
C GLU A 225 6.53 -36.40 -39.27
N ALA A 226 6.17 -37.24 -38.30
CA ALA A 226 6.00 -38.68 -38.53
C ALA A 226 4.85 -38.95 -39.52
N THR A 227 3.70 -38.30 -39.32
CA THR A 227 2.51 -38.47 -40.17
C THR A 227 2.76 -38.02 -41.61
N VAL A 228 3.38 -36.85 -41.80
CA VAL A 228 3.74 -36.34 -43.13
C VAL A 228 4.75 -37.27 -43.82
N ARG A 229 5.74 -37.82 -43.11
CA ARG A 229 6.69 -38.79 -43.67
C ARG A 229 6.01 -40.09 -44.09
N ASP A 230 5.09 -40.61 -43.29
CA ASP A 230 4.37 -41.83 -43.60
C ASP A 230 3.40 -41.64 -44.79
N LEU A 231 2.70 -40.50 -44.86
CA LEU A 231 1.86 -40.16 -46.02
C LEU A 231 2.68 -40.02 -47.31
N ASN A 232 3.87 -39.40 -47.24
CA ASN A 232 4.79 -39.33 -48.38
C ASN A 232 5.21 -40.73 -48.86
N ARG A 233 5.48 -41.67 -47.94
CA ARG A 233 5.78 -43.06 -48.28
C ARG A 233 4.60 -43.75 -48.98
N VAL A 234 3.37 -43.53 -48.49
CA VAL A 234 2.14 -44.08 -49.09
C VAL A 234 1.95 -43.56 -50.52
N VAL A 235 2.14 -42.25 -50.73
CA VAL A 235 2.05 -41.62 -52.06
C VAL A 235 3.08 -42.22 -53.03
N GLN A 236 4.31 -42.48 -52.58
CA GLN A 236 5.36 -43.10 -53.40
C GLN A 236 5.07 -44.56 -53.74
N GLN A 237 4.50 -45.32 -52.81
CA GLN A 237 4.17 -46.74 -53.02
C GLN A 237 2.92 -46.93 -53.90
N TYR A 238 1.98 -45.98 -53.87
CA TYR A 238 0.71 -46.05 -54.58
C TYR A 238 0.46 -44.81 -55.45
N PRO A 239 1.26 -44.54 -56.49
CA PRO A 239 1.11 -43.33 -57.32
C PRO A 239 -0.22 -43.26 -58.08
N ALA A 240 -0.90 -44.40 -58.28
CA ALA A 240 -2.21 -44.45 -58.93
C ALA A 240 -3.35 -43.92 -58.05
N SER A 241 -3.24 -43.98 -56.72
CA SER A 241 -4.28 -43.48 -55.80
C SER A 241 -4.30 -41.95 -55.70
N VAL A 242 -3.23 -41.29 -56.15
CA VAL A 242 -3.13 -39.83 -56.27
C VAL A 242 -4.04 -39.28 -57.38
N ARG A 243 -4.30 -40.05 -58.44
CA ARG A 243 -5.05 -39.59 -59.62
C ARG A 243 -6.58 -39.68 -59.48
N LEU A 244 -7.09 -40.16 -58.34
CA LEU A 244 -8.52 -40.29 -58.07
C LEU A 244 -9.09 -38.96 -57.51
N GLU A 245 -8.91 -37.84 -58.21
CA GLU A 245 -9.38 -36.51 -57.79
C GLU A 245 -10.89 -36.25 -58.01
N GLY A 246 -11.64 -37.23 -58.54
CA GLY A 246 -13.02 -37.00 -59.00
C GLY A 246 -14.16 -37.34 -58.03
N ARG A 247 -13.90 -37.84 -56.81
CA ARG A 247 -14.97 -38.20 -55.85
C ARG A 247 -15.03 -37.20 -54.71
N GLN A 248 -15.95 -36.23 -54.83
CA GLN A 248 -16.29 -35.29 -53.76
C GLN A 248 -16.96 -36.05 -52.61
N VAL A 249 -16.22 -36.25 -51.51
CA VAL A 249 -16.76 -36.83 -50.28
C VAL A 249 -17.15 -35.68 -49.35
N VAL A 250 -18.46 -35.47 -49.18
CA VAL A 250 -19.01 -34.46 -48.25
C VAL A 250 -19.18 -35.13 -46.89
N SER A 251 -18.31 -34.83 -45.93
CA SER A 251 -18.46 -35.27 -44.54
C SER A 251 -19.35 -34.29 -43.78
N VAL A 252 -20.40 -34.80 -43.13
CA VAL A 252 -21.37 -34.00 -42.35
C VAL A 252 -20.94 -33.84 -40.87
N GLU A 253 -19.90 -34.57 -40.45
CA GLU A 253 -19.39 -34.60 -39.06
C GLU A 253 -17.87 -34.37 -39.01
N GLY A 254 -17.38 -33.84 -37.88
CA GLY A 254 -15.97 -33.53 -37.65
C GLY A 254 -15.06 -34.74 -37.88
N GLY A 255 -14.04 -34.58 -38.73
CA GLY A 255 -13.18 -35.69 -39.19
C GLY A 255 -13.00 -35.79 -40.71
N GLY A 256 -13.47 -34.79 -41.48
CA GLY A 256 -13.37 -34.73 -42.95
C GLY A 256 -11.95 -34.89 -43.52
N ASP A 257 -10.93 -34.56 -42.73
CA ASP A 257 -9.52 -34.62 -43.11
C ASP A 257 -9.07 -36.02 -43.58
N LYS A 258 -9.65 -37.09 -43.01
CA LYS A 258 -9.31 -38.49 -43.34
C LYS A 258 -9.79 -38.91 -44.73
N TYR A 259 -10.75 -38.18 -45.30
CA TYR A 259 -11.34 -38.44 -46.61
C TYR A 259 -10.74 -37.55 -47.71
N LEU A 260 -9.78 -36.70 -47.37
CA LEU A 260 -9.01 -35.92 -48.34
C LEU A 260 -8.04 -36.81 -49.12
N SER A 261 -7.65 -36.36 -50.32
CA SER A 261 -6.57 -37.02 -51.07
C SER A 261 -5.29 -37.05 -50.23
N PRO A 262 -4.43 -38.07 -50.36
CA PRO A 262 -3.17 -38.13 -49.61
C PRO A 262 -2.30 -36.87 -49.77
N ILE A 263 -2.32 -36.24 -50.96
CA ILE A 263 -1.64 -34.95 -51.20
C ILE A 263 -2.27 -33.83 -50.36
N ALA A 264 -3.60 -33.71 -50.33
CA ALA A 264 -4.27 -32.71 -49.53
C ALA A 264 -4.02 -32.92 -48.02
N GLN A 265 -3.93 -34.17 -47.56
CA GLN A 265 -3.55 -34.49 -46.18
C GLN A 265 -2.10 -34.08 -45.85
N ILE A 266 -1.16 -34.26 -46.80
CA ILE A 266 0.22 -33.78 -46.65
C ILE A 266 0.25 -32.26 -46.52
N VAL A 267 -0.40 -31.54 -47.43
CA VAL A 267 -0.45 -30.06 -47.40
C VAL A 267 -1.09 -29.54 -46.11
N ALA A 268 -2.17 -30.19 -45.64
CA ALA A 268 -2.79 -29.87 -44.36
C ALA A 268 -1.83 -30.13 -43.18
N GLY A 269 -1.10 -31.25 -43.20
CA GLY A 269 -0.08 -31.58 -42.19
C GLY A 269 1.08 -30.58 -42.16
N GLU A 270 1.59 -30.18 -43.32
CA GLU A 270 2.63 -29.14 -43.44
C GLU A 270 2.14 -27.77 -42.98
N SER A 271 0.88 -27.43 -43.28
CA SER A 271 0.28 -26.18 -42.79
C SER A 271 0.18 -26.16 -41.26
N ARG A 272 -0.32 -27.24 -40.65
CA ARG A 272 -0.36 -27.40 -39.19
C ARG A 272 1.04 -27.39 -38.57
N LEU A 273 2.03 -27.95 -39.25
CA LEU A 273 3.43 -27.93 -38.80
C LEU A 273 3.96 -26.50 -38.75
N ILE A 274 3.70 -25.69 -39.78
CA ILE A 274 4.10 -24.27 -39.83
C ILE A 274 3.44 -23.48 -38.70
N GLU A 275 2.13 -23.68 -38.49
CA GLU A 275 1.39 -23.05 -37.38
C GLU A 275 1.96 -23.45 -36.01
N THR A 276 2.17 -24.75 -35.79
CA THR A 276 2.70 -25.27 -34.52
C THR A 276 4.13 -24.77 -34.26
N ARG A 277 4.95 -24.61 -35.30
CA ARG A 277 6.29 -24.01 -35.18
C ARG A 277 6.23 -22.53 -34.83
N ARG A 278 5.32 -21.75 -35.43
CA ARG A 278 5.10 -20.34 -35.06
C ARG A 278 4.63 -20.21 -33.61
N ASP A 279 3.77 -21.12 -33.14
CA ASP A 279 3.37 -21.17 -31.74
C ASP A 279 4.56 -21.45 -30.82
N LEU A 280 5.44 -22.38 -31.20
CA LEU A 280 6.65 -22.68 -30.44
C LEU A 280 7.59 -21.47 -30.36
N ASP A 281 7.76 -20.71 -31.45
CA ASP A 281 8.56 -19.48 -31.47
C ASP A 281 7.94 -18.40 -30.56
N ARG A 282 6.60 -18.27 -30.57
CA ARG A 282 5.87 -17.37 -29.66
C ARG A 282 6.10 -17.75 -28.19
N LEU A 283 6.00 -19.04 -27.86
CA LEU A 283 6.23 -19.54 -26.50
C LEU A 283 7.69 -19.33 -26.06
N ALA A 284 8.66 -19.56 -26.96
CA ALA A 284 10.07 -19.29 -26.69
C ALA A 284 10.31 -17.80 -26.39
N ARG A 285 9.69 -16.90 -27.15
CA ARG A 285 9.73 -15.46 -26.88
C ARG A 285 9.12 -15.11 -25.53
N MET A 286 7.96 -15.67 -25.18
CA MET A 286 7.31 -15.46 -23.88
C MET A 286 8.17 -15.96 -22.71
N ALA A 287 8.72 -17.17 -22.82
CA ALA A 287 9.63 -17.74 -21.82
C ALA A 287 10.88 -16.87 -21.64
N ARG A 288 11.44 -16.36 -22.74
CA ARG A 288 12.58 -15.45 -22.71
C ARG A 288 12.27 -14.13 -22.02
N GLN A 289 11.14 -13.50 -22.32
CA GLN A 289 10.69 -12.28 -21.63
C GLN A 289 10.47 -12.52 -20.14
N ALA A 290 9.85 -13.64 -19.78
CA ALA A 290 9.65 -14.01 -18.38
C ALA A 290 10.99 -14.25 -17.65
N GLU A 291 11.95 -14.89 -18.30
CA GLU A 291 13.30 -15.09 -17.76
C GLU A 291 14.03 -13.77 -17.51
N VAL A 292 14.03 -12.85 -18.49
CA VAL A 292 14.62 -11.52 -18.34
C VAL A 292 14.00 -10.78 -17.14
N THR A 293 12.68 -10.89 -17.00
CA THR A 293 11.95 -10.33 -15.86
C THR A 293 12.42 -10.91 -14.53
N LEU A 294 12.60 -12.23 -14.44
CA LEU A 294 13.07 -12.90 -13.21
C LEU A 294 14.52 -12.55 -12.88
N GLN A 295 15.39 -12.48 -13.89
CA GLN A 295 16.77 -12.08 -13.69
C GLN A 295 16.87 -10.63 -13.20
N PHE A 296 16.02 -9.73 -13.72
CA PHE A 296 15.92 -8.36 -13.23
C PHE A 296 15.52 -8.35 -11.75
N PHE A 297 14.46 -9.09 -11.40
CA PHE A 297 13.99 -9.14 -10.01
C PHE A 297 15.00 -9.76 -9.04
N GLY A 298 15.78 -10.76 -9.46
CA GLY A 298 16.87 -11.31 -8.64
C GLY A 298 17.95 -10.27 -8.31
N ALA A 299 18.21 -9.31 -9.21
CA ALA A 299 19.13 -8.20 -8.94
C ALA A 299 18.45 -7.02 -8.21
N ALA A 300 17.14 -6.84 -8.39
CA ALA A 300 16.35 -5.80 -7.73
C ALA A 300 16.07 -6.11 -6.24
N GLU A 301 15.96 -7.38 -5.87
CA GLU A 301 15.65 -7.83 -4.51
C GLU A 301 16.56 -7.24 -3.42
N PRO A 302 17.91 -7.27 -3.53
CA PRO A 302 18.77 -6.66 -2.51
C PRO A 302 18.63 -5.13 -2.44
N ILE A 303 18.30 -4.46 -3.55
CA ILE A 303 18.07 -3.01 -3.59
C ILE A 303 16.78 -2.68 -2.83
N ALA A 304 15.69 -3.37 -3.18
CA ALA A 304 14.37 -3.12 -2.62
C ALA A 304 14.28 -3.47 -1.12
N ASN A 305 14.95 -4.55 -0.71
CA ASN A 305 14.97 -4.99 0.69
C ASN A 305 15.99 -4.25 1.56
N ASN A 306 16.77 -3.31 1.01
CA ASN A 306 17.73 -2.56 1.81
C ASN A 306 16.99 -1.60 2.76
N PRO A 307 17.07 -1.79 4.09
CA PRO A 307 16.35 -0.94 5.05
C PRO A 307 16.97 0.45 5.21
N LEU A 308 18.20 0.66 4.73
CA LEU A 308 18.96 1.90 4.88
C LEU A 308 18.69 2.90 3.76
N LEU A 309 18.30 2.43 2.57
CA LEU A 309 18.00 3.32 1.44
C LEU A 309 16.65 4.04 1.64
N PRO A 310 16.50 5.33 1.31
CA PRO A 310 15.18 5.93 1.24
C PRO A 310 14.38 5.37 0.05
N SER A 311 13.05 5.43 0.11
CA SER A 311 12.15 4.89 -0.92
C SER A 311 12.40 5.49 -2.31
N VAL A 312 12.73 6.78 -2.37
CA VAL A 312 13.12 7.47 -3.60
C VAL A 312 14.37 6.84 -4.21
N ALA A 313 15.41 6.64 -3.40
CA ALA A 313 16.66 6.04 -3.87
C ALA A 313 16.49 4.59 -4.31
N ILE A 314 15.57 3.84 -3.69
CA ILE A 314 15.20 2.50 -4.16
C ILE A 314 14.64 2.58 -5.59
N CYS A 315 13.67 3.47 -5.85
CA CYS A 315 13.10 3.62 -7.18
C CYS A 315 14.16 4.03 -8.21
N ASP A 316 14.99 5.02 -7.88
CA ASP A 316 16.03 5.51 -8.77
C ASP A 316 17.07 4.41 -9.08
N GLN A 317 17.53 3.66 -8.07
CA GLN A 317 18.46 2.54 -8.28
C GLN A 317 17.85 1.40 -9.10
N LEU A 318 16.54 1.14 -8.97
CA LEU A 318 15.85 0.14 -9.80
C LEU A 318 15.74 0.59 -11.27
N ILE A 319 15.50 1.88 -11.50
CA ILE A 319 15.49 2.48 -12.84
C ILE A 319 16.89 2.40 -13.46
N ASP A 320 17.92 2.74 -12.69
CA ASP A 320 19.31 2.66 -13.17
C ASP A 320 19.74 1.21 -13.43
N LEU A 321 19.29 0.25 -12.62
CA LEU A 321 19.49 -1.17 -12.88
C LEU A 321 18.85 -1.60 -14.21
N ALA A 322 17.63 -1.14 -14.50
CA ALA A 322 16.96 -1.44 -15.77
C ALA A 322 17.71 -0.82 -16.97
N ARG A 323 18.16 0.43 -16.86
CA ARG A 323 18.96 1.12 -17.88
C ARG A 323 20.31 0.46 -18.13
N ALA A 324 21.00 0.05 -17.06
CA ALA A 324 22.27 -0.64 -17.15
C ALA A 324 22.13 -1.97 -17.90
N ARG A 325 21.04 -2.71 -17.63
CA ARG A 325 20.75 -3.96 -18.35
C ARG A 325 20.35 -3.74 -19.80
N LEU A 326 19.60 -2.68 -20.10
CA LEU A 326 19.25 -2.32 -21.48
C LEU A 326 20.51 -1.99 -22.31
N SER A 327 21.54 -1.45 -21.67
CA SER A 327 22.81 -1.11 -22.31
C SER A 327 23.79 -2.28 -22.42
N ALA A 328 23.46 -3.43 -21.81
CA ALA A 328 24.33 -4.60 -21.80
C ALA A 328 24.31 -5.34 -23.16
N PRO A 329 25.40 -6.05 -23.53
CA PRO A 329 25.46 -6.79 -24.79
C PRO A 329 24.33 -7.83 -24.96
N ASP A 330 23.87 -8.39 -23.85
CA ASP A 330 22.77 -9.38 -23.81
C ASP A 330 21.40 -8.79 -24.16
N ALA A 331 21.26 -7.47 -24.18
CA ALA A 331 20.04 -6.77 -24.58
C ALA A 331 19.86 -6.66 -26.10
N LYS A 332 20.77 -7.24 -26.91
CA LYS A 332 20.62 -7.33 -28.37
C LYS A 332 19.53 -8.31 -28.82
N ASP A 333 19.01 -9.12 -27.91
CA ASP A 333 17.82 -9.94 -28.13
C ASP A 333 16.55 -9.06 -28.09
N ASP A 334 15.82 -8.99 -29.21
CA ASP A 334 14.59 -8.21 -29.36
C ASP A 334 13.56 -8.48 -28.24
N ALA A 335 13.46 -9.75 -27.80
CA ALA A 335 12.54 -10.13 -26.74
C ALA A 335 12.96 -9.53 -25.39
N ALA A 336 14.27 -9.58 -25.10
CA ALA A 336 14.85 -9.00 -23.90
C ALA A 336 14.75 -7.47 -23.90
N GLN A 337 15.07 -6.82 -25.02
CA GLN A 337 15.02 -5.38 -25.17
C GLN A 337 13.61 -4.84 -24.94
N ALA A 338 12.61 -5.42 -25.62
CA ALA A 338 11.21 -5.02 -25.45
C ALA A 338 10.76 -5.14 -23.98
N ARG A 339 11.14 -6.22 -23.30
CA ARG A 339 10.76 -6.44 -21.91
C ARG A 339 11.45 -5.48 -20.94
N LEU A 340 12.72 -5.15 -21.18
CA LEU A 340 13.44 -4.17 -20.36
C LEU A 340 12.86 -2.76 -20.52
N LEU A 341 12.44 -2.37 -21.72
CA LEU A 341 11.74 -1.10 -21.95
C LEU A 341 10.39 -1.05 -21.22
N GLU A 342 9.59 -2.13 -21.28
CA GLU A 342 8.34 -2.22 -20.50
C GLU A 342 8.58 -2.08 -18.99
N LEU A 343 9.61 -2.74 -18.46
CA LEU A 343 10.00 -2.64 -17.05
C LEU A 343 10.42 -1.21 -16.69
N LEU A 344 11.17 -0.53 -17.57
CA LEU A 344 11.60 0.85 -17.36
C LEU A 344 10.41 1.82 -17.32
N THR A 345 9.46 1.67 -18.24
CA THR A 345 8.22 2.45 -18.25
C THR A 345 7.44 2.23 -16.95
N TRP A 346 7.23 0.97 -16.57
CA TRP A 346 6.51 0.62 -15.35
C TRP A 346 7.19 1.16 -14.08
N LEU A 347 8.53 1.10 -13.98
CA LEU A 347 9.26 1.68 -12.85
C LEU A 347 9.13 3.21 -12.80
N SER A 348 9.13 3.86 -13.97
CA SER A 348 8.94 5.30 -14.09
C SER A 348 7.53 5.72 -13.65
N ASP A 349 6.52 4.94 -14.02
CA ASP A 349 5.13 5.13 -13.57
C ASP A 349 5.00 4.93 -12.07
N LEU A 350 5.62 3.88 -11.51
CA LEU A 350 5.64 3.66 -10.06
C LEU A 350 6.27 4.84 -9.33
N ARG A 351 7.41 5.34 -9.82
CA ARG A 351 8.07 6.51 -9.23
C ARG A 351 7.14 7.73 -9.29
N SER A 352 6.54 8.01 -10.44
CA SER A 352 5.61 9.13 -10.60
C SER A 352 4.43 9.04 -9.63
N ILE A 353 3.76 7.88 -9.56
CA ILE A 353 2.57 7.68 -8.72
C ILE A 353 2.91 7.73 -7.23
N TYR A 354 3.95 7.03 -6.79
CA TYR A 354 4.19 6.84 -5.36
C TYR A 354 5.16 7.88 -4.78
N ILE A 355 6.11 8.37 -5.55
CA ILE A 355 7.07 9.37 -5.06
C ILE A 355 6.59 10.78 -5.37
N ASP A 356 6.28 11.08 -6.63
CA ASP A 356 6.02 12.47 -7.04
C ASP A 356 4.62 12.97 -6.60
N GLN A 357 3.63 12.06 -6.47
CA GLN A 357 2.28 12.44 -6.02
C GLN A 357 2.08 12.39 -4.49
N THR A 358 2.91 11.65 -3.75
CA THR A 358 2.84 11.57 -2.27
C THR A 358 3.55 12.77 -1.63
N ARG A 359 2.99 13.96 -1.84
CA ARG A 359 3.56 15.23 -1.37
C ARG A 359 2.85 15.78 -0.13
N LEU A 360 3.59 16.57 0.65
CA LEU A 360 3.00 17.39 1.70
C LEU A 360 2.12 18.46 1.04
N VAL A 361 0.84 18.46 1.42
CA VAL A 361 -0.13 19.48 1.00
C VAL A 361 -0.04 20.69 1.94
N ALA A 362 0.24 20.45 3.23
CA ALA A 362 0.63 21.49 4.17
C ALA A 362 1.81 21.02 5.01
N GLU A 363 2.83 21.86 5.10
CA GLU A 363 3.99 21.63 5.95
C GLU A 363 3.67 21.88 7.44
N PRO A 364 4.42 21.25 8.36
CA PRO A 364 4.32 21.53 9.78
C PRO A 364 4.53 23.02 10.09
N SER A 365 3.47 23.68 10.55
CA SER A 365 3.53 25.08 10.98
C SER A 365 4.11 25.19 12.39
N MET A 366 4.78 26.31 12.67
CA MET A 366 5.26 26.62 14.01
C MET A 366 4.09 27.14 14.85
N PRO A 367 3.73 26.46 15.95
CA PRO A 367 2.61 26.90 16.78
C PRO A 367 2.99 28.15 17.56
N GLU A 368 2.26 29.24 17.34
CA GLU A 368 2.47 30.53 18.03
C GLU A 368 1.90 30.54 19.45
N ARG A 369 0.97 29.63 19.76
CA ARG A 369 0.33 29.52 21.07
C ARG A 369 0.18 28.05 21.46
N PRO A 370 0.35 27.72 22.74
CA PRO A 370 0.09 26.38 23.25
C PRO A 370 -1.39 26.04 23.14
N GLN A 371 -1.70 24.76 22.97
CA GLN A 371 -3.08 24.31 22.89
C GLN A 371 -3.72 24.27 24.29
N PRO A 372 -5.03 24.56 24.40
CA PRO A 372 -5.73 24.45 25.66
C PRO A 372 -5.78 22.98 26.12
N PRO A 373 -5.65 22.71 27.43
CA PRO A 373 -5.67 21.36 27.97
C PRO A 373 -6.98 20.64 27.64
N THR A 374 -6.89 19.33 27.45
CA THR A 374 -8.04 18.49 27.04
C THR A 374 -9.12 18.44 28.12
N ARG A 375 -10.39 18.28 27.72
CA ARG A 375 -11.55 18.26 28.65
C ARG A 375 -11.41 17.26 29.81
N THR A 376 -10.68 16.17 29.59
CA THR A 376 -10.40 15.14 30.59
C THR A 376 -9.39 15.62 31.65
N GLN A 377 -8.35 16.37 31.25
CA GLN A 377 -7.40 16.99 32.17
C GLN A 377 -8.07 18.09 33.01
N THR A 378 -8.93 18.91 32.40
CA THR A 378 -9.74 19.91 33.14
C THR A 378 -10.77 19.27 34.07
N GLY A 379 -11.31 18.11 33.69
CA GLY A 379 -12.26 17.35 34.53
C GLY A 379 -11.59 16.72 35.75
N ALA A 380 -10.42 16.10 35.57
CA ALA A 380 -9.66 15.49 36.66
C ALA A 380 -9.16 16.53 37.67
N THR A 381 -8.70 17.68 37.19
CA THR A 381 -8.34 18.82 38.06
C THR A 381 -9.55 19.36 38.80
N GLY A 382 -10.67 19.58 38.12
CA GLY A 382 -11.91 19.99 38.76
C GLY A 382 -12.36 19.01 39.86
N ALA A 383 -12.22 17.70 39.63
CA ALA A 383 -12.53 16.67 40.61
C ALA A 383 -11.58 16.69 41.82
N LEU A 384 -10.27 16.85 41.61
CA LEU A 384 -9.28 16.96 42.68
C LEU A 384 -9.49 18.23 43.52
N LEU A 385 -9.78 19.36 42.87
CA LEU A 385 -10.06 20.63 43.53
C LEU A 385 -11.39 20.57 44.31
N GLY A 386 -12.41 19.92 43.75
CA GLY A 386 -13.67 19.63 44.42
C GLY A 386 -13.50 18.73 45.65
N LEU A 387 -12.70 17.67 45.53
CA LEU A 387 -12.36 16.78 46.65
C LEU A 387 -11.63 17.55 47.76
N PHE A 388 -10.68 18.40 47.39
CA PHE A 388 -9.95 19.24 48.35
C PHE A 388 -10.88 20.20 49.10
N LEU A 389 -11.76 20.90 48.39
CA LEU A 389 -12.73 21.81 49.00
C LEU A 389 -13.70 21.06 49.92
N ALA A 390 -14.14 19.87 49.55
CA ALA A 390 -15.00 19.03 50.38
C ALA A 390 -14.31 18.59 51.69
N LEU A 391 -13.04 18.19 51.61
CA LEU A 391 -12.23 17.83 52.79
C LEU A 391 -11.98 19.03 53.70
N ALA A 392 -11.69 20.21 53.14
CA ALA A 392 -11.52 21.44 53.90
C ALA A 392 -12.81 21.84 54.63
N ALA A 393 -13.97 21.78 53.95
CA ALA A 393 -15.27 22.05 54.54
C ALA A 393 -15.63 21.06 55.67
N ALA A 394 -15.33 19.77 55.47
CA ALA A 394 -15.54 18.74 56.50
C ALA A 394 -14.68 18.99 57.75
N ALA A 395 -13.41 19.38 57.57
CA ALA A 395 -12.50 19.71 58.68
C ALA A 395 -12.97 20.95 59.47
N ILE A 396 -13.43 22.00 58.78
CA ILE A 396 -14.01 23.19 59.41
C ILE A 396 -15.26 22.82 60.22
N ARG A 397 -16.14 22.00 59.66
CA ARG A 397 -17.37 21.54 60.33
C ARG A 397 -17.10 20.62 61.54
N GLN A 398 -16.05 19.81 61.47
CA GLN A 398 -15.62 18.98 62.59
C GLN A 398 -15.03 19.82 63.73
N ARG A 399 -14.31 20.91 63.39
CA ARG A 399 -13.80 21.87 64.37
C ARG A 399 -14.92 22.63 65.07
N SER A 400 -15.91 23.14 64.33
CA SER A 400 -17.05 23.86 64.91
C SER A 400 -17.91 22.98 65.84
N ARG A 401 -18.00 21.67 65.55
CA ARG A 401 -18.66 20.70 66.44
C ARG A 401 -17.89 20.42 67.73
N ARG A 402 -16.55 20.51 67.72
CA ARG A 402 -15.71 20.35 68.91
C ARG A 402 -15.71 21.58 69.82
N GLU A 403 -15.99 22.75 69.27
CA GLU A 403 -16.06 24.02 70.02
C GLU A 403 -17.47 24.31 70.58
N SER A 404 -18.45 23.43 70.33
CA SER A 404 -19.77 23.49 70.97
C SER A 404 -19.67 22.89 72.39
N PRO A 405 -19.86 23.67 73.47
CA PRO A 405 -19.78 23.13 74.83
C PRO A 405 -20.95 22.17 75.10
N PRO A 406 -20.78 21.14 75.95
CA PRO A 406 -21.91 20.32 76.36
C PRO A 406 -22.89 21.22 77.14
N THR A 407 -24.09 21.43 76.59
CA THR A 407 -25.23 21.93 77.36
C THR A 407 -25.53 20.90 78.45
N GLY A 408 -25.00 21.16 79.65
CA GLY A 408 -25.37 20.45 80.86
C GLY A 408 -26.86 20.62 81.09
N ARG A 409 -27.60 19.52 81.00
CA ARG A 409 -28.84 19.32 81.73
C ARG A 409 -28.46 18.59 82.99
N ASP A 410 -28.34 19.35 84.07
CA ASP A 410 -28.65 18.89 85.42
C ASP A 410 -29.17 20.09 86.21
N LEU A 411 -30.09 19.80 87.13
CA LEU A 411 -30.79 20.65 88.09
C LEU A 411 -32.14 21.24 87.64
N SER A 412 -33.17 20.42 87.80
CA SER A 412 -34.20 20.64 88.83
C SER A 412 -34.99 19.36 89.09
#